data_AF-A0A969IR30-F1
#
_entry.id   AF-A0A969IR30-F1
#
_cell.length_a   1.000
_cell.length_b   1.000
_cell.length_c   1.000
_cell.angle_alpha   90.00
_cell.angle_beta   90.00
_cell.angle_gamma   90.00
#
_symmetry.space_group_name_H-M   'P 1'
#
loop_
_entity.id
_entity.type
_entity.pdbx_description
1 polymer ?
#
loop_
_entity_poly.entity_id
_entity_poly.type
_entity_poly.pdbx_seq_one_letter_code
_entity_poly.pdbx_strand_id
1 'polypeptide(L)'
;PPNIVVVNSGARASAAASATAIAIANVRTGDTIIRQNMIVDSGASAMVNSSAFAVTEASVSTETVARERDLLIQAICVDTSGNPHPASQTFGGRDVAQDYRGEIYRCMSGTRMRYTVGETSRDCATGDALWYENGQVECRPQIARRPCNERSLLRRFGSGDKLVRVRDTETRAARSETTFNGAMTMDGGVGQSVY
;
A
#
# COMPACT_ATOMS: atom_id res chain seq x y z
N PRO A 1 29.71 35.35 -25.60
CA PRO A 1 29.30 35.16 -24.20
C PRO A 1 27.88 34.58 -24.09
N PRO A 2 27.70 33.31 -23.69
CA PRO A 2 26.37 32.75 -23.47
C PRO A 2 25.88 33.10 -22.06
N ASN A 3 24.63 33.58 -21.97
CA ASN A 3 23.91 33.82 -20.73
C ASN A 3 23.54 32.48 -20.10
N ILE A 4 24.03 32.22 -18.89
CA ILE A 4 23.62 31.06 -18.08
C ILE A 4 22.38 31.44 -17.27
N VAL A 5 21.27 30.74 -17.52
CA VAL A 5 20.06 30.84 -16.70
C VAL A 5 20.18 29.77 -15.62
N VAL A 6 20.45 30.19 -14.39
CA VAL A 6 20.50 29.31 -13.21
C VAL A 6 19.06 29.10 -12.73
N VAL A 7 18.51 27.91 -12.98
CA VAL A 7 17.20 27.51 -12.45
C VAL A 7 17.39 26.86 -11.09
N ASN A 8 16.99 27.57 -10.03
CA ASN A 8 16.98 27.05 -8.67
C ASN A 8 15.71 26.22 -8.44
N SER A 9 15.79 24.90 -8.67
CA SER A 9 14.71 23.96 -8.34
C SER A 9 14.78 23.57 -6.86
N GLY A 10 14.29 24.45 -5.98
CA GLY A 10 14.10 24.16 -4.57
C GLY A 10 12.88 23.25 -4.33
N ALA A 11 13.04 21.94 -4.49
CA ALA A 11 12.02 20.98 -4.07
C ALA A 11 12.13 20.72 -2.55
N ARG A 12 11.22 21.32 -1.78
CA ARG A 12 11.09 21.06 -0.34
C ARG A 12 10.09 19.93 -0.16
N ALA A 13 10.55 18.69 -0.10
CA ALA A 13 9.70 17.55 0.26
C ALA A 13 9.77 17.34 1.78
N SER A 14 8.84 17.94 2.53
CA SER A 14 8.65 17.60 3.94
C SER A 14 7.67 16.43 4.04
N ALA A 15 8.20 15.22 4.19
CA ALA A 15 7.41 14.05 4.57
C ALA A 15 7.46 13.92 6.09
N ALA A 16 6.40 14.36 6.77
CA ALA A 16 6.21 14.08 8.19
C ALA A 16 5.58 12.69 8.32
N ALA A 17 6.40 11.67 8.58
CA ALA A 17 5.92 10.36 8.99
C ALA A 17 5.89 10.31 10.52
N SER A 18 4.71 10.53 11.11
CA SER A 18 4.49 10.31 12.53
C SER A 18 4.31 8.81 12.78
N ALA A 19 5.40 8.11 13.11
CA ALA A 19 5.35 6.74 13.60
C ALA A 19 5.15 6.75 15.11
N THR A 20 3.90 6.66 15.58
CA THR A 20 3.60 6.38 16.98
C THR A 20 3.84 4.90 17.25
N ALA A 21 5.04 4.55 17.73
CA ALA A 21 5.35 3.22 18.22
C ALA A 21 4.79 3.05 19.63
N ILE A 22 3.65 2.37 19.77
CA ILE A 22 3.14 1.94 21.07
C ILE A 22 3.77 0.58 21.38
N ALA A 23 4.84 0.58 22.18
CA ALA A 23 5.42 -0.65 22.69
C ALA A 23 4.55 -1.19 23.83
N ILE A 24 3.68 -2.16 23.53
CA ILE A 24 2.97 -2.92 24.55
C ILE A 24 3.89 -4.05 25.00
N ALA A 25 4.61 -3.83 26.09
CA ALA A 25 5.37 -4.89 26.76
C ALA A 25 4.38 -5.82 27.48
N ASN A 26 4.06 -6.96 26.88
CA ASN A 26 3.35 -8.04 27.56
C ASN A 26 4.33 -8.75 28.51
N VAL A 27 4.42 -8.27 29.75
CA VAL A 27 5.14 -8.96 30.81
C VAL A 27 4.30 -10.16 31.25
N ARG A 28 4.66 -11.36 30.79
CA ARG A 28 4.12 -12.64 31.27
C ARG A 28 4.78 -13.03 32.59
N THR A 29 4.53 -12.26 33.65
CA THR A 29 4.70 -12.69 35.03
C THR A 29 3.64 -11.97 35.84
N GLY A 30 2.80 -12.73 36.54
CA GLY A 30 1.58 -12.27 37.21
C GLY A 30 1.81 -11.25 38.33
N ASP A 31 2.12 -10.02 37.97
CA ASP A 31 2.16 -8.88 38.87
C ASP A 31 1.37 -7.73 38.23
N THR A 32 0.09 -7.64 38.60
CA THR A 32 -0.79 -6.55 38.20
C THR A 32 -0.37 -5.28 38.94
N ILE A 33 0.33 -4.37 38.27
CA ILE A 33 0.50 -3.00 38.76
C ILE A 33 -0.82 -2.24 38.54
N ILE A 34 -1.70 -2.32 39.53
CA ILE A 34 -2.88 -1.45 39.64
C ILE A 34 -2.38 -0.10 40.17
N ARG A 35 -2.15 0.89 39.29
CA ARG A 35 -2.03 2.30 39.73
C ARG A 35 -3.44 2.86 39.95
N GLN A 36 -4.09 2.44 41.03
CA GLN A 36 -5.27 3.11 41.56
C GLN A 36 -4.81 4.34 42.34
N ASN A 37 -5.11 5.53 41.82
CA ASN A 37 -5.01 6.75 42.62
C ASN A 37 -6.29 6.86 43.47
N MET A 38 -6.39 6.03 44.51
CA MET A 38 -7.46 6.10 45.51
C MET A 38 -7.04 7.07 46.61
N ILE A 39 -7.76 8.18 46.75
CA ILE A 39 -7.75 8.97 47.98
C ILE A 39 -8.83 8.35 48.86
N VAL A 40 -8.41 7.63 49.89
CA VAL A 40 -9.29 7.20 50.99
C VAL A 40 -9.37 8.36 51.98
N ASP A 41 -10.47 9.11 51.95
CA ASP A 41 -10.77 10.11 52.97
C ASP A 41 -11.54 9.42 54.12
N SER A 42 -11.04 9.58 55.35
CA SER A 42 -11.55 8.86 56.51
C SER A 42 -12.79 9.55 57.07
N GLY A 43 -13.96 9.15 56.60
CA GLY A 43 -15.22 9.56 57.23
C GLY A 43 -16.47 9.32 56.41
N ALA A 44 -17.37 8.51 56.98
CA ALA A 44 -18.79 8.34 56.63
C ALA A 44 -19.19 7.25 55.61
N SER A 45 -20.01 6.32 56.15
CA SER A 45 -21.00 5.44 55.50
C SER A 45 -20.56 4.58 54.31
N ALA A 46 -20.61 3.26 54.53
CA ALA A 46 -20.48 2.24 53.49
C ALA A 46 -21.63 2.35 52.46
N MET A 47 -21.37 3.02 51.34
CA MET A 47 -22.12 2.82 50.09
C MET A 47 -21.38 1.76 49.27
N VAL A 48 -22.00 0.61 49.08
CA VAL A 48 -21.52 -0.41 48.13
C VAL A 48 -21.87 0.09 46.73
N ASN A 49 -20.94 0.81 46.10
CA ASN A 49 -21.04 1.11 44.68
C ASN A 49 -20.55 -0.11 43.89
N SER A 50 -21.47 -0.81 43.23
CA SER A 50 -21.16 -1.81 42.21
C SER A 50 -20.33 -1.15 41.11
N SER A 51 -19.03 -1.41 41.08
CA SER A 51 -18.17 -0.95 40.00
C SER A 51 -18.34 -1.89 38.81
N ALA A 52 -18.97 -1.40 37.75
CA ALA A 52 -18.93 -2.07 36.46
C ALA A 52 -17.51 -1.96 35.90
N PHE A 53 -16.87 -3.11 35.67
CA PHE A 53 -15.56 -3.16 35.03
C PHE A 53 -15.78 -3.48 33.55
N ALA A 54 -15.40 -2.54 32.67
CA ALA A 54 -15.36 -2.75 31.24
C ALA A 54 -13.89 -2.90 30.81
N VAL A 55 -13.50 -4.10 30.39
CA VAL A 55 -12.23 -4.30 29.69
C VAL A 55 -12.48 -4.13 28.20
N THR A 56 -11.92 -3.08 27.62
CA THR A 56 -11.84 -2.92 26.17
C THR A 56 -10.53 -3.54 25.69
N GLU A 57 -10.61 -4.73 25.10
CA GLU A 57 -9.50 -5.28 24.33
C GLU A 57 -9.61 -4.81 22.88
N ALA A 58 -8.62 -4.06 22.42
CA ALA A 58 -8.47 -3.69 21.02
C ALA A 58 -7.37 -4.55 20.41
N SER A 59 -7.75 -5.48 19.54
CA SER A 59 -6.79 -6.21 18.70
C SER A 59 -6.78 -5.61 17.30
N VAL A 60 -5.59 -5.43 16.75
CA VAL A 60 -5.39 -4.96 15.38
C VAL A 60 -4.83 -6.13 14.57
N SER A 61 -5.68 -6.75 13.76
CA SER A 61 -5.24 -7.73 12.77
C SER A 61 -4.90 -7.02 11.46
N THR A 62 -3.90 -7.52 10.74
CA THR A 62 -3.62 -7.05 9.38
C THR A 62 -4.26 -8.02 8.40
N GLU A 63 -5.11 -7.50 7.52
CA GLU A 63 -5.78 -8.26 6.47
C GLU A 63 -5.28 -7.79 5.11
N THR A 64 -4.88 -8.74 4.25
CA THR A 64 -4.49 -8.46 2.87
C THR A 64 -5.67 -8.71 1.95
N VAL A 65 -6.11 -7.68 1.22
CA VAL A 65 -7.22 -7.78 0.26
C VAL A 65 -6.68 -7.52 -1.15
N ALA A 66 -6.84 -8.50 -2.03
CA ALA A 66 -6.56 -8.32 -3.45
C ALA A 66 -7.70 -7.52 -4.11
N ARG A 67 -7.37 -6.43 -4.79
CA ARG A 67 -8.29 -5.60 -5.56
C ARG A 67 -7.83 -5.51 -7.00
N GLU A 68 -8.75 -5.72 -7.93
CA GLU A 68 -8.53 -5.46 -9.34
C GLU A 68 -8.87 -4.01 -9.67
N ARG A 69 -7.98 -3.30 -10.35
CA ARG A 69 -8.18 -1.91 -10.78
C ARG A 69 -7.77 -1.74 -12.23
N ASP A 70 -8.52 -0.91 -12.94
CA ASP A 70 -8.14 -0.46 -14.28
C ASP A 70 -7.15 0.70 -14.17
N LEU A 71 -5.93 0.46 -14.62
CA LEU A 71 -4.84 1.44 -14.59
C LEU A 71 -4.42 1.78 -16.01
N LEU A 72 -4.19 3.07 -16.22
CA LEU A 72 -3.63 3.57 -17.45
C LEU A 72 -2.10 3.45 -17.40
N ILE A 73 -1.53 2.92 -18.48
CA ILE A 73 -0.11 2.67 -18.66
C ILE A 73 0.39 3.50 -19.82
N GLN A 74 1.31 4.41 -19.51
CA GLN A 74 2.05 5.17 -20.49
C GLN A 74 3.51 4.72 -20.49
N ALA A 75 4.13 4.61 -21.67
CA ALA A 75 5.53 4.24 -21.78
C ALA A 75 6.29 5.17 -22.73
N ILE A 76 7.52 5.49 -22.37
CA ILE A 76 8.48 6.24 -23.17
C ILE A 76 9.81 5.47 -23.23
N CYS A 77 10.56 5.68 -24.30
CA CYS A 77 11.92 5.16 -24.43
C CYS A 77 12.90 6.30 -24.18
N VAL A 78 13.89 6.06 -23.34
CA VAL A 78 14.95 7.01 -23.03
C VAL A 78 16.23 6.51 -23.68
N ASP A 79 16.82 7.33 -24.54
CA ASP A 79 18.09 7.00 -25.17
C ASP A 79 19.28 7.13 -24.21
N THR A 80 20.49 6.77 -24.66
CA THR A 80 21.72 6.86 -23.86
C THR A 80 22.10 8.30 -23.50
N SER A 81 21.58 9.28 -24.23
CA SER A 81 21.77 10.71 -23.99
C SER A 81 20.70 11.29 -23.06
N GLY A 82 19.71 10.49 -22.66
CA GLY A 82 18.61 10.91 -21.79
C GLY A 82 17.42 11.53 -22.52
N ASN A 83 17.40 11.58 -23.85
CA ASN A 83 16.27 12.16 -24.58
C ASN A 83 15.10 11.16 -24.62
N PRO A 84 13.88 11.63 -24.31
CA PRO A 84 12.69 10.81 -24.40
C PRO A 84 12.20 10.70 -25.84
N HIS A 85 11.84 9.48 -26.24
CA HIS A 85 11.23 9.10 -27.52
C HIS A 85 9.96 8.28 -27.27
N PRO A 86 9.01 8.28 -28.21
CA PRO A 86 7.81 7.46 -28.09
C PRO A 86 8.12 5.96 -28.00
N ALA A 87 7.52 5.27 -27.02
CA ALA A 87 7.55 3.82 -26.98
C ALA A 87 6.61 3.22 -28.03
N SER A 88 7.04 2.10 -28.63
CA SER A 88 6.26 1.42 -29.66
C SER A 88 5.21 0.50 -29.03
N GLN A 89 3.95 0.70 -29.37
CA GLN A 89 2.89 -0.27 -29.03
C GLN A 89 3.03 -1.52 -29.89
N THR A 90 2.83 -2.70 -29.31
CA THR A 90 2.96 -3.98 -30.03
C THR A 90 1.72 -4.39 -30.81
N PHE A 91 0.55 -3.85 -30.43
CA PHE A 91 -0.73 -4.02 -31.10
C PHE A 91 -1.56 -2.73 -30.98
N GLY A 92 -2.57 -2.60 -31.85
CA GLY A 92 -3.49 -1.47 -31.84
C GLY A 92 -4.62 -1.61 -30.82
N GLY A 93 -5.24 -0.50 -30.44
CA GLY A 93 -6.31 -0.47 -29.44
C GLY A 93 -5.79 -0.10 -28.04
N ARG A 94 -6.60 0.62 -27.27
CA ARG A 94 -6.19 1.13 -25.96
C ARG A 94 -6.28 0.06 -24.88
N ASP A 95 -7.33 -0.74 -24.90
CA ASP A 95 -7.64 -1.66 -23.82
C ASP A 95 -6.92 -2.99 -24.04
N VAL A 96 -6.26 -3.49 -23.00
CA VAL A 96 -5.57 -4.79 -23.01
C VAL A 96 -6.51 -5.84 -22.42
N ALA A 97 -6.78 -6.88 -23.19
CA ALA A 97 -7.65 -7.97 -22.74
C ALA A 97 -7.05 -8.67 -21.51
N GLN A 98 -7.89 -9.11 -20.57
CA GLN A 98 -7.41 -9.70 -19.31
C GLN A 98 -6.64 -11.01 -19.50
N ASP A 99 -6.99 -11.76 -20.54
CA ASP A 99 -6.36 -13.00 -20.98
C ASP A 99 -5.15 -12.78 -21.89
N TYR A 100 -4.86 -11.52 -22.26
CA TYR A 100 -3.68 -11.19 -23.04
C TYR A 100 -2.41 -11.54 -22.26
N ARG A 101 -1.49 -12.23 -22.94
CA ARG A 101 -0.16 -12.56 -22.41
C ARG A 101 0.85 -12.20 -23.47
N GLY A 102 1.59 -11.12 -23.23
CA GLY A 102 2.49 -10.60 -24.24
C GLY A 102 3.12 -9.27 -23.91
N GLU A 103 4.04 -8.88 -24.78
CA GLU A 103 4.58 -7.53 -24.81
C GLU A 103 3.44 -6.54 -25.17
N ILE A 104 3.29 -5.47 -24.41
CA ILE A 104 2.35 -4.35 -24.67
C ILE A 104 3.09 -3.11 -25.19
N TYR A 105 4.35 -2.92 -24.78
CA TYR A 105 5.25 -1.88 -25.27
C TYR A 105 6.66 -2.41 -25.47
N ARG A 106 7.35 -1.84 -26.46
CA ARG A 106 8.76 -2.13 -26.75
C ARG A 106 9.52 -0.86 -27.11
N CYS A 107 10.82 -0.88 -26.81
CA CYS A 107 11.74 0.20 -27.11
C CYS A 107 12.78 -0.20 -28.16
N MET A 108 13.26 0.77 -28.93
CA MET A 108 14.33 0.54 -29.90
C MET A 108 15.61 0.05 -29.20
N SER A 109 16.40 -0.75 -29.90
CA SER A 109 17.69 -1.22 -29.40
C SER A 109 18.56 -0.05 -28.90
N GLY A 110 19.20 -0.23 -27.75
CA GLY A 110 20.05 0.79 -27.11
C GLY A 110 19.29 1.85 -26.31
N THR A 111 17.95 1.76 -26.24
CA THR A 111 17.13 2.63 -25.37
C THR A 111 16.55 1.82 -24.22
N ARG A 112 16.34 2.47 -23.07
CA ARG A 112 15.67 1.89 -21.91
C ARG A 112 14.24 2.40 -21.81
N MET A 113 13.32 1.58 -21.35
CA MET A 113 11.93 1.99 -21.21
C MET A 113 11.70 2.61 -19.83
N ARG A 114 10.95 3.71 -19.79
CA ARG A 114 10.32 4.24 -18.59
C ARG A 114 8.81 4.13 -18.78
N TYR A 115 8.12 3.48 -17.85
CA TYR A 115 6.67 3.38 -17.90
C TYR A 115 6.05 3.91 -16.62
N THR A 116 4.85 4.46 -16.74
CA THR A 116 4.05 4.95 -15.63
C THR A 116 2.80 4.09 -15.55
N VAL A 117 2.54 3.52 -14.37
CA VAL A 117 1.34 2.75 -14.05
C VAL A 117 0.58 3.52 -12.97
N GLY A 118 -0.60 4.06 -13.31
CA GLY A 118 -1.29 5.00 -12.43
C GLY A 118 -0.40 6.21 -12.10
N GLU A 119 0.01 6.34 -10.83
CA GLU A 119 0.87 7.43 -10.35
C GLU A 119 2.35 7.04 -10.22
N THR A 120 2.70 5.75 -10.42
CA THR A 120 4.06 5.25 -10.19
C THR A 120 4.83 5.15 -11.49
N SER A 121 5.98 5.83 -11.58
CA SER A 121 6.93 5.69 -12.69
C SER A 121 8.01 4.67 -12.36
N ARG A 122 8.32 3.77 -13.30
CA ARG A 122 9.35 2.73 -13.17
C ARG A 122 10.19 2.66 -14.44
N ASP A 123 11.44 2.26 -14.27
CA ASP A 123 12.40 2.07 -15.34
C ASP A 123 12.69 0.58 -15.55
N CYS A 124 12.72 0.14 -16.80
CA CYS A 124 13.18 -1.20 -17.18
C CYS A 124 14.65 -1.17 -17.61
N ALA A 125 15.28 -2.35 -17.72
CA ALA A 125 16.62 -2.45 -18.27
C ALA A 125 16.61 -2.17 -19.78
N THR A 126 17.79 -1.86 -20.32
CA THR A 126 17.97 -1.69 -21.76
C THR A 126 17.69 -3.01 -22.47
N GLY A 127 16.84 -2.98 -23.50
CA GLY A 127 16.44 -4.19 -24.24
C GLY A 127 15.25 -4.94 -23.63
N ASP A 128 14.62 -4.42 -22.58
CA ASP A 128 13.38 -4.96 -22.03
C ASP A 128 12.13 -4.40 -22.73
N ALA A 129 11.07 -5.21 -22.72
CA ALA A 129 9.70 -4.88 -23.09
C ALA A 129 8.84 -4.75 -21.85
N LEU A 130 7.72 -4.03 -21.95
CA LEU A 130 6.68 -4.13 -20.94
C LEU A 130 5.81 -5.33 -21.29
N TRP A 131 5.82 -6.32 -20.42
CA TRP A 131 5.01 -7.52 -20.55
C TRP A 131 3.78 -7.42 -19.65
N TYR A 132 2.63 -7.82 -20.18
CA TYR A 132 1.41 -8.00 -19.39
C TYR A 132 1.05 -9.48 -19.33
N GLU A 133 0.78 -9.96 -18.12
CA GLU A 133 0.30 -11.32 -17.86
C GLU A 133 -0.36 -11.41 -16.48
N ASN A 134 -1.48 -12.14 -16.40
CA ASN A 134 -2.17 -12.46 -15.14
C ASN A 134 -2.51 -11.25 -14.26
N GLY A 135 -2.83 -10.10 -14.87
CA GLY A 135 -3.15 -8.88 -14.13
C GLY A 135 -1.91 -8.17 -13.56
N GLN A 136 -0.72 -8.43 -14.09
CA GLN A 136 0.53 -7.80 -13.69
C GLN A 136 1.27 -7.25 -14.91
N VAL A 137 2.00 -6.15 -14.70
CA VAL A 137 2.94 -5.63 -15.68
C VAL A 137 4.36 -5.72 -15.16
N GLU A 138 5.26 -6.22 -16.00
CA GLU A 138 6.63 -6.52 -15.63
C GLU A 138 7.57 -6.18 -16.78
N CYS A 139 8.79 -5.74 -16.45
CA CYS A 139 9.88 -5.64 -17.41
C CYS A 139 10.40 -7.04 -17.72
N ARG A 140 10.38 -7.43 -18.99
CA ARG A 140 10.97 -8.71 -19.43
C ARG A 140 11.85 -8.50 -20.66
N PRO A 141 12.87 -9.34 -20.90
CA PRO A 141 13.68 -9.24 -22.11
C PRO A 141 12.79 -9.27 -23.36
N GLN A 142 13.04 -8.36 -24.29
CA GLN A 142 12.28 -8.27 -25.53
C GLN A 142 12.38 -9.58 -26.32
N ILE A 143 11.25 -10.02 -26.87
CA ILE A 143 11.22 -11.12 -27.84
C ILE A 143 12.07 -10.71 -29.04
N ALA A 144 12.97 -11.59 -29.47
CA ALA A 144 13.81 -11.36 -30.64
C ALA A 144 12.96 -11.18 -31.91
N ARG A 145 13.14 -10.04 -32.57
CA ARG A 145 12.43 -9.65 -33.80
C ARG A 145 13.41 -9.02 -34.78
N ARG A 146 12.92 -8.71 -35.98
CA ARG A 146 13.70 -7.99 -37.00
C ARG A 146 14.16 -6.62 -36.47
N PRO A 147 15.36 -6.15 -36.83
CA PRO A 147 15.97 -4.92 -36.29
C PRO A 147 15.23 -3.59 -36.61
N CYS A 148 14.13 -3.63 -37.35
CA CYS A 148 13.28 -2.48 -37.67
C CYS A 148 11.83 -2.64 -37.17
N ASN A 149 11.56 -3.63 -36.32
CA ASN A 149 10.22 -3.96 -35.88
C ASN A 149 9.59 -2.80 -35.12
N GLU A 150 10.32 -2.17 -34.21
CA GLU A 150 9.84 -1.08 -33.35
C GLU A 150 9.44 0.14 -34.19
N ARG A 151 10.23 0.47 -35.23
CA ARG A 151 9.89 1.54 -36.18
C ARG A 151 8.64 1.20 -36.99
N SER A 152 8.46 -0.07 -37.35
CA SER A 152 7.28 -0.53 -38.08
C SER A 152 6.03 -0.49 -37.19
N LEU A 153 6.18 -0.86 -35.92
CA LEU A 153 5.14 -0.76 -34.89
C LEU A 153 4.74 0.70 -34.63
N LEU A 154 5.69 1.62 -34.50
CA LEU A 154 5.40 3.05 -34.35
C LEU A 154 4.64 3.61 -35.55
N ARG A 155 4.95 3.19 -36.77
CA ARG A 155 4.18 3.60 -37.96
C ARG A 155 2.77 3.00 -38.00
N ARG A 156 2.58 1.80 -37.45
CA ARG A 156 1.32 1.06 -37.53
C ARG A 156 0.36 1.38 -36.38
N PHE A 157 0.89 1.50 -35.16
CA PHE A 157 0.10 1.63 -33.93
C PHE A 157 0.40 2.93 -33.18
N GLY A 158 1.49 3.62 -33.50
CA GLY A 158 1.88 4.86 -32.85
C GLY A 158 2.37 4.66 -31.40
N SER A 159 2.53 5.79 -30.74
CA SER A 159 2.63 5.90 -29.29
C SER A 159 1.25 6.11 -28.69
N GLY A 160 1.11 5.94 -27.39
CA GLY A 160 -0.12 6.23 -26.67
C GLY A 160 -0.12 5.56 -25.32
N ASP A 161 -1.32 5.43 -24.76
CA ASP A 161 -1.54 4.81 -23.48
C ASP A 161 -2.28 3.47 -23.64
N LYS A 162 -2.10 2.56 -22.69
CA LYS A 162 -2.82 1.28 -22.61
C LYS A 162 -3.62 1.23 -21.32
N LEU A 163 -4.88 0.80 -21.40
CA LEU A 163 -5.68 0.53 -20.20
C LEU A 163 -5.54 -0.95 -19.86
N VAL A 164 -5.05 -1.23 -18.65
CA VAL A 164 -4.75 -2.58 -18.19
C VAL A 164 -5.43 -2.83 -16.85
N ARG A 165 -6.02 -4.02 -16.69
CA ARG A 165 -6.54 -4.46 -15.39
C ARG A 165 -5.40 -5.04 -14.56
N VAL A 166 -5.02 -4.36 -13.49
CA VAL A 166 -3.93 -4.79 -12.60
C VAL A 166 -4.52 -5.30 -11.28
N ARG A 167 -3.97 -6.39 -10.76
CA ARG A 167 -4.27 -6.92 -9.42
C ARG A 167 -3.33 -6.28 -8.41
N ASP A 168 -3.86 -5.47 -7.52
CA ASP A 168 -3.09 -4.89 -6.42
C ASP A 168 -3.46 -5.55 -5.09
N THR A 169 -2.50 -5.73 -4.20
CA THR A 169 -2.72 -6.30 -2.87
C THR A 169 -2.63 -5.20 -1.83
N GLU A 170 -3.76 -4.75 -1.31
CA GLU A 170 -3.81 -3.75 -0.24
C GLU A 170 -3.84 -4.45 1.12
N THR A 171 -2.86 -4.17 1.98
CA THR A 171 -2.88 -4.56 3.40
C THR A 171 -3.62 -3.51 4.20
N ARG A 172 -4.72 -3.88 4.85
CA ARG A 172 -5.52 -3.01 5.72
C ARG A 172 -5.48 -3.52 7.15
N ALA A 173 -5.41 -2.61 8.12
CA ALA A 173 -5.53 -2.95 9.53
C ALA A 173 -7.02 -3.08 9.89
N ALA A 174 -7.48 -4.28 10.19
CA ALA A 174 -8.80 -4.53 10.76
C ALA A 174 -8.70 -4.42 12.28
N ARG A 175 -9.44 -3.47 12.86
CA ARG A 175 -9.52 -3.28 14.31
C ARG A 175 -10.78 -3.97 14.81
N SER A 176 -10.62 -4.98 15.67
CA SER A 176 -11.72 -5.62 16.38
C SER A 176 -11.69 -5.17 17.84
N GLU A 177 -12.77 -4.55 18.29
CA GLU A 177 -12.99 -4.19 19.69
C GLU A 177 -14.03 -5.13 20.29
N THR A 178 -13.65 -5.86 21.33
CA THR A 178 -14.57 -6.71 22.09
C THR A 178 -14.73 -6.11 23.48
N THR A 179 -15.95 -5.71 23.84
CA THR A 179 -16.27 -5.18 25.17
C THR A 179 -16.86 -6.29 26.03
N PHE A 180 -16.14 -6.67 27.09
CA PHE A 180 -16.64 -7.59 28.10
C PHE A 180 -17.32 -6.80 29.22
N ASN A 181 -18.63 -6.99 29.39
CA ASN A 181 -19.40 -6.42 30.50
C ASN A 181 -19.63 -7.52 31.55
N GLY A 182 -18.92 -7.45 32.67
CA GLY A 182 -19.13 -8.34 33.82
C GLY A 182 -19.82 -7.60 34.96
N ALA A 183 -21.02 -8.04 35.33
CA ALA A 183 -21.69 -7.60 36.55
C ALA A 183 -21.45 -8.64 37.65
N MET A 184 -20.69 -8.28 38.68
CA MET A 184 -20.53 -9.11 39.87
C MET A 184 -21.62 -8.74 40.87
N THR A 185 -22.60 -9.61 41.08
CA THR A 185 -23.62 -9.47 42.12
C THR A 185 -23.14 -10.21 43.37
N MET A 186 -22.85 -9.48 44.45
CA MET A 186 -22.55 -10.07 45.74
C MET A 186 -23.86 -10.27 46.49
N ASP A 187 -24.37 -11.51 46.50
CA ASP A 187 -25.53 -11.90 47.30
C ASP A 187 -25.10 -12.01 48.78
N GLY A 188 -25.27 -10.91 49.51
CA GLY A 188 -24.95 -10.81 50.92
C GLY A 188 -25.96 -11.59 51.78
N GLY A 189 -25.80 -12.91 51.85
CA GLY A 189 -26.55 -13.77 52.76
C GLY A 189 -26.22 -13.45 54.23
N VAL A 190 -27.16 -12.84 54.95
CA VAL A 190 -27.09 -12.66 56.41
C VAL A 190 -27.49 -13.95 57.12
N GLY A 191 -26.52 -14.65 57.69
CA GLY A 191 -26.77 -15.76 58.60
C GLY A 191 -27.25 -15.25 59.96
N GLN A 192 -28.55 -15.38 60.25
CA GLN A 192 -29.05 -15.29 61.62
C GLN A 192 -28.55 -16.51 62.41
N SER A 193 -27.69 -16.32 63.42
CA SER A 193 -27.47 -17.32 64.46
C SER A 193 -28.38 -16.99 65.64
N VAL A 194 -29.43 -17.79 65.80
CA VAL A 194 -30.18 -17.90 67.06
C VAL A 194 -29.52 -19.01 67.87
N TYR A 195 -28.71 -18.65 68.86
CA TYR A 195 -28.62 -19.32 70.17
C TYR A 195 -27.84 -18.47 71.16
#